data_AF-W7QQC3-F1
#
_entry.id   AF-W7QQC3-F1
#
_cell.length_a   1.000
_cell.length_b   1.000
_cell.length_c   1.000
_cell.angle_alpha   90.00
_cell.angle_beta   90.00
_cell.angle_gamma   90.00
#
_symmetry.space_group_name_H-M   'P 1'
#
loop_
_entity.id
_entity.type
_entity.pdbx_description
1 polymer ?
#
loop_
_entity_poly.entity_id
_entity_poly.type
_entity_poly.pdbx_seq_one_letter_code
_entity_poly.pdbx_strand_id
1 'polypeptide(L)'
;MLAYAIGNQTISQRLFAVNESHIKPTFITATIGYGAIVIGLGMIGLMALTLGVEPMGGDMNNLIPQMVSTYLPPVFIAMFFILVIGSLSSTADSDLSALSAIMMADVYGKNLARGKADPKRMLLVGRLTMIIATAVGIVFASFSLDILVMLVFVGALWGAIVFPVIASCFWNRVTNQAFTTSVLVAMVLFCLARFELLPMSGGSGLFFEVLASIGGGVIIGLMVFGFLGRIAGFIAAALALVAMLVFATDFLRDYTVLLASLTAYGASTLVCVVMSLMSRQPDFDFATIGEQVGDYEAQRPEPVTPGGQTAAANLATQR
;
A
#
# COMPACT_ATOMS: atom_id res chain seq x y z
N MET A 1 -8.99 2.59 0.17
CA MET A 1 -9.17 1.12 0.04
C MET A 1 -8.76 0.58 -1.32
N LEU A 2 -9.23 1.10 -2.47
CA LEU A 2 -8.88 0.54 -3.79
C LEU A 2 -7.37 0.52 -4.09
N ALA A 3 -6.68 1.64 -3.89
CA ALA A 3 -5.23 1.70 -4.09
C ALA A 3 -4.43 0.83 -3.11
N TYR A 4 -4.90 0.70 -1.86
CA TYR A 4 -4.31 -0.21 -0.88
C TYR A 4 -4.55 -1.68 -1.27
N ALA A 5 -5.74 -2.01 -1.78
CA ALA A 5 -6.07 -3.35 -2.23
C ALA A 5 -5.37 -3.77 -3.52
N ILE A 6 -4.98 -2.81 -4.38
CA ILE A 6 -4.26 -3.05 -5.65
C ILE A 6 -2.74 -2.97 -5.45
N GLY A 7 -2.25 -2.07 -4.59
CA GLY A 7 -0.82 -1.90 -4.34
C GLY A 7 -0.25 -2.81 -3.26
N ASN A 8 -1.09 -3.35 -2.36
CA ASN A 8 -0.62 -4.18 -1.25
C ASN A 8 -0.75 -5.63 -1.68
N GLN A 9 0.39 -6.22 -1.99
CA GLN A 9 0.48 -7.57 -2.50
C GLN A 9 -0.24 -8.60 -1.62
N THR A 10 -0.20 -8.45 -0.29
CA THR A 10 -0.90 -9.32 0.67
C THR A 10 -2.42 -9.33 0.44
N ILE A 11 -2.98 -8.18 0.08
CA ILE A 11 -4.43 -8.00 -0.11
C ILE A 11 -4.82 -8.34 -1.54
N SER A 12 -4.03 -7.92 -2.53
CA SER A 12 -4.27 -8.22 -3.94
C SER A 12 -4.32 -9.73 -4.16
N GLN A 13 -3.37 -10.48 -3.60
CA GLN A 13 -3.33 -11.95 -3.71
C GLN A 13 -4.62 -12.61 -3.19
N ARG A 14 -5.16 -12.11 -2.07
CA ARG A 14 -6.40 -12.65 -1.50
C ARG A 14 -7.63 -12.22 -2.30
N LEU A 15 -7.65 -10.98 -2.79
CA LEU A 15 -8.76 -10.46 -3.59
C LEU A 15 -8.94 -11.25 -4.90
N PHE A 16 -7.85 -11.56 -5.59
CA PHE A 16 -7.90 -12.33 -6.85
C PHE A 16 -8.18 -13.84 -6.65
N ALA A 17 -8.12 -14.34 -5.41
CA ALA A 17 -8.46 -15.73 -5.08
C ALA A 17 -9.94 -15.90 -4.66
N VAL A 18 -10.71 -14.81 -4.53
CA VAL A 18 -12.10 -14.83 -4.05
C VAL A 18 -13.09 -14.70 -5.21
N ASN A 19 -14.12 -15.56 -5.20
CA ASN A 19 -15.22 -15.48 -6.17
C ASN A 19 -15.98 -14.15 -6.07
N GLU A 20 -16.33 -13.58 -7.22
CA GLU A 20 -16.97 -12.25 -7.35
C GLU A 20 -18.23 -12.09 -6.48
N SER A 21 -19.01 -13.17 -6.30
CA SER A 21 -20.22 -13.20 -5.47
C SER A 21 -19.98 -12.92 -3.99
N HIS A 22 -18.76 -13.15 -3.48
CA HIS A 22 -18.41 -12.98 -2.06
C HIS A 22 -17.67 -11.68 -1.78
N ILE A 23 -17.38 -10.87 -2.81
CA ILE A 23 -16.66 -9.59 -2.65
C ILE A 23 -17.49 -8.63 -1.79
N LYS A 24 -18.75 -8.33 -2.17
CA LYS A 24 -19.60 -7.37 -1.44
C LYS A 24 -19.86 -7.75 0.03
N PRO A 25 -20.26 -9.00 0.37
CA PRO A 25 -20.45 -9.41 1.77
C PRO A 25 -19.18 -9.28 2.61
N THR A 26 -18.02 -9.60 2.02
CA THR A 26 -16.73 -9.49 2.69
C THR A 26 -16.41 -8.04 3.03
N PHE A 27 -16.59 -7.12 2.08
CA PHE A 27 -16.35 -5.68 2.32
C PHE A 27 -17.29 -5.09 3.39
N ILE A 28 -18.57 -5.47 3.41
CA ILE A 28 -19.52 -4.98 4.41
C ILE A 28 -19.14 -5.51 5.80
N THR A 29 -18.91 -6.82 5.92
CA THR A 29 -18.51 -7.45 7.19
C THR A 29 -17.19 -6.87 7.71
N ALA A 30 -16.22 -6.66 6.82
CA ALA A 30 -14.95 -6.02 7.17
C ALA A 30 -15.14 -4.58 7.66
N THR A 31 -16.00 -3.80 7.02
CA THR A 31 -16.26 -2.40 7.41
C THR A 31 -16.91 -2.32 8.80
N ILE A 32 -17.94 -3.13 9.04
CA ILE A 32 -18.64 -3.17 10.33
C ILE A 32 -17.70 -3.67 11.43
N GLY A 33 -16.98 -4.77 11.18
CA GLY A 33 -16.04 -5.35 12.14
C GLY A 33 -14.91 -4.38 12.49
N TYR A 34 -14.32 -3.73 11.49
CA TYR A 34 -13.26 -2.74 11.71
C TYR A 34 -13.77 -1.53 12.49
N GLY A 35 -14.95 -1.01 12.14
CA GLY A 35 -15.58 0.10 12.86
C GLY A 35 -15.82 -0.22 14.34
N ALA A 36 -16.32 -1.41 14.63
CA ALA A 36 -16.53 -1.87 16.01
C ALA A 36 -15.21 -1.95 16.80
N ILE A 37 -14.13 -2.45 16.19
CA ILE A 37 -12.81 -2.55 16.84
C ILE A 37 -12.24 -1.16 17.14
N VAL A 38 -12.30 -0.23 16.18
CA VAL A 38 -11.79 1.14 16.35
C VAL A 38 -12.53 1.86 17.49
N ILE A 39 -13.86 1.74 17.52
CA ILE A 39 -14.67 2.32 18.59
C ILE A 39 -14.31 1.68 19.94
N GLY A 40 -14.18 0.34 20.00
CA GLY A 40 -13.81 -0.37 21.21
C GLY A 40 -12.45 0.06 21.78
N LEU A 41 -11.42 0.14 20.94
CA LEU A 41 -10.09 0.61 21.35
C LEU A 41 -10.12 2.09 21.76
N GLY A 42 -10.86 2.93 21.04
CA GLY A 42 -11.04 4.35 21.40
C GLY A 42 -11.69 4.54 22.76
N MET A 43 -12.68 3.72 23.11
CA MET A 43 -13.33 3.73 24.43
C MET A 43 -12.37 3.34 25.56
N ILE A 44 -11.45 2.39 25.33
CA ILE A 44 -10.42 2.03 26.31
C ILE A 44 -9.48 3.22 26.57
N GLY A 45 -9.08 3.94 25.52
CA GLY A 45 -8.28 5.16 25.65
C GLY A 45 -9.02 6.26 26.42
N LEU A 46 -10.30 6.48 26.12
CA LEU A 46 -11.13 7.45 26.84
C LEU A 46 -11.27 7.07 28.32
N MET A 47 -11.50 5.79 28.62
CA MET A 47 -11.55 5.30 30.00
C MET A 47 -10.25 5.58 30.75
N ALA A 48 -9.10 5.29 30.14
CA ALA A 48 -7.79 5.55 30.74
C ALA A 48 -7.61 7.04 31.08
N LEU A 49 -8.03 7.94 30.18
CA LEU A 49 -8.03 9.38 30.44
C LEU A 49 -8.97 9.78 31.59
N THR A 50 -10.20 9.27 31.61
CA THR A 50 -11.18 9.59 32.67
C THR A 50 -10.77 9.08 34.05
N LEU A 51 -10.02 7.98 34.09
CA LEU A 51 -9.51 7.37 35.33
C LEU A 51 -8.18 7.98 35.79
N GLY A 52 -7.59 8.90 35.00
CA GLY A 52 -6.30 9.52 35.30
C GLY A 52 -5.14 8.53 35.26
N VAL A 53 -5.24 7.48 34.43
CA VAL A 53 -4.17 6.48 34.30
C VAL A 53 -3.04 7.08 33.47
N GLU A 54 -1.92 7.36 34.13
CA GLU A 54 -0.70 7.77 33.44
C GLU A 54 -0.01 6.57 32.79
N PRO A 55 0.45 6.69 31.53
CA PRO A 55 1.15 5.61 30.85
C PRO A 55 2.43 5.23 31.59
N MET A 56 2.62 3.93 31.86
CA MET A 56 3.85 3.44 32.47
C MET A 56 5.08 3.80 31.62
N GLY A 57 6.02 4.51 32.24
CA GLY A 57 7.26 4.94 31.59
C GLY A 57 7.10 6.13 30.64
N GLY A 58 5.96 6.83 30.65
CA GLY A 58 5.69 7.96 29.75
C GLY A 58 5.44 7.55 28.29
N ASP A 59 5.40 6.25 27.99
CA ASP A 59 5.18 5.72 26.66
C ASP A 59 3.69 5.38 26.47
N MET A 60 3.05 6.09 25.54
CA MET A 60 1.64 5.87 25.18
C MET A 60 1.35 4.45 24.67
N ASN A 61 2.36 3.75 24.13
CA ASN A 61 2.20 2.39 23.62
C ASN A 61 1.90 1.37 24.74
N ASN A 62 2.26 1.67 25.99
CA ASN A 62 2.04 0.79 27.14
C ASN A 62 0.63 0.88 27.74
N LEU A 63 -0.16 1.88 27.35
CA LEU A 63 -1.44 2.18 27.99
C LEU A 63 -2.45 1.03 27.85
N ILE A 64 -2.57 0.43 26.67
CA ILE A 64 -3.52 -0.66 26.43
C ILE A 64 -3.16 -1.92 27.25
N PRO A 65 -1.91 -2.44 27.20
CA PRO A 65 -1.50 -3.54 28.07
C PRO A 65 -1.68 -3.24 29.57
N GLN A 66 -1.41 -2.00 29.99
CA GLN A 66 -1.57 -1.56 31.38
C GLN A 66 -3.04 -1.58 31.81
N MET A 67 -3.95 -1.04 30.99
CA MET A 67 -5.39 -1.07 31.26
C MET A 67 -5.92 -2.50 31.34
N VAL A 68 -5.49 -3.38 30.42
CA VAL A 68 -5.92 -4.78 30.43
C VAL A 68 -5.41 -5.50 31.68
N SER A 69 -4.13 -5.35 32.02
CA SER A 69 -3.54 -6.04 33.18
C SER A 69 -4.08 -5.57 34.54
N THR A 70 -4.55 -4.33 34.62
CA THR A 70 -5.12 -3.76 35.86
C THR A 70 -6.57 -4.19 36.10
N TYR A 71 -7.38 -4.29 35.03
CA TYR A 71 -8.82 -4.46 35.15
C TYR A 71 -9.34 -5.85 34.76
N LEU A 72 -8.58 -6.68 34.04
CA LEU A 72 -9.03 -8.01 33.63
C LEU A 72 -8.56 -9.11 34.61
N PRO A 73 -9.36 -10.17 34.82
CA PRO A 73 -8.92 -11.36 35.53
C PRO A 73 -7.75 -12.07 34.81
N PRO A 74 -6.92 -12.87 35.52
CA PRO A 74 -5.73 -13.50 34.97
C PRO A 74 -5.95 -14.34 33.69
N VAL A 75 -7.09 -15.03 33.59
CA VAL A 75 -7.45 -15.83 32.40
C VAL A 75 -7.60 -14.97 31.15
N PHE A 76 -8.26 -13.81 31.29
CA PHE A 76 -8.48 -12.90 30.17
C PHE A 76 -7.22 -12.13 29.80
N ILE A 77 -6.33 -11.85 30.76
CA ILE A 77 -5.00 -11.31 30.48
C ILE A 77 -4.20 -12.29 29.61
N ALA A 78 -4.16 -13.58 30.00
CA ALA A 78 -3.47 -14.60 29.23
C ALA A 78 -4.05 -14.73 27.81
N MET A 79 -5.37 -14.75 27.68
CA MET A 79 -6.05 -14.78 26.38
C MET A 79 -5.71 -13.53 25.55
N PHE A 80 -5.71 -12.33 26.15
CA PHE A 80 -5.36 -11.09 25.48
C PHE A 80 -3.94 -11.15 24.90
N PHE A 81 -2.94 -11.56 25.69
CA PHE A 81 -1.57 -11.68 25.18
C PHE A 81 -1.43 -12.73 24.07
N ILE A 82 -2.12 -13.88 24.18
CA ILE A 82 -2.14 -14.88 23.09
C ILE A 82 -2.74 -14.28 21.81
N LEU A 83 -3.86 -13.56 21.91
CA LEU A 83 -4.52 -12.92 20.77
C LEU A 83 -3.65 -11.82 20.15
N VAL A 84 -3.00 -10.99 20.97
CA VAL A 84 -2.10 -9.93 20.49
C VAL A 84 -0.89 -10.54 19.79
N ILE A 85 -0.21 -11.51 20.40
CA ILE A 85 0.95 -12.18 19.80
C ILE A 85 0.55 -12.90 18.50
N GLY A 86 -0.58 -13.61 18.50
CA GLY A 86 -1.12 -14.27 17.31
C GLY A 86 -1.45 -13.27 16.20
N SER A 87 -2.10 -12.16 16.52
CA SER A 87 -2.45 -11.10 15.56
C SER A 87 -1.20 -10.44 14.96
N LEU A 88 -0.22 -10.09 15.79
CA LEU A 88 1.05 -9.50 15.33
C LEU A 88 1.82 -10.48 14.45
N SER A 89 1.93 -11.74 14.87
CA SER A 89 2.62 -12.79 14.11
C SER A 89 1.96 -13.05 12.76
N SER A 90 0.62 -13.09 12.68
CA SER A 90 -0.10 -13.30 11.41
C SER A 90 0.08 -12.17 10.40
N THR A 91 0.25 -10.93 10.87
CA THR A 91 0.55 -9.79 10.01
C THR A 91 1.98 -9.88 9.48
N ALA A 92 2.94 -10.14 10.36
CA ALA A 92 4.35 -10.30 9.98
C ALA A 92 4.56 -11.46 8.99
N ASP A 93 3.92 -12.60 9.21
CA ASP A 93 3.98 -13.75 8.29
C ASP A 93 3.42 -13.41 6.91
N SER A 94 2.29 -12.69 6.87
CA SER A 94 1.66 -12.26 5.61
C SER A 94 2.56 -11.29 4.82
N ASP A 95 3.18 -10.32 5.50
CA ASP A 95 4.06 -9.34 4.85
C ASP A 95 5.37 -9.98 4.37
N LEU A 96 5.96 -10.90 5.15
CA LEU A 96 7.13 -11.66 4.74
C LEU A 96 6.84 -12.56 3.53
N SER A 97 5.66 -13.19 3.49
CA SER A 97 5.22 -14.00 2.36
C SER A 97 5.02 -13.15 1.10
N ALA A 98 4.41 -11.97 1.23
CA ALA A 98 4.26 -11.03 0.13
C ALA A 98 5.60 -10.54 -0.42
N LEU A 99 6.52 -10.15 0.47
CA LEU A 99 7.88 -9.73 0.10
C LEU A 99 8.66 -10.86 -0.57
N SER A 100 8.52 -12.09 -0.08
CA SER A 100 9.08 -13.30 -0.67
C SER A 100 8.55 -13.50 -2.10
N ALA A 101 7.23 -13.39 -2.31
CA ALA A 101 6.62 -13.51 -3.63
C ALA A 101 7.13 -12.47 -4.63
N ILE A 102 7.30 -11.21 -4.19
CA ILE A 102 7.89 -10.14 -4.99
C ILE A 102 9.34 -10.48 -5.37
N MET A 103 10.18 -10.91 -4.43
CA MET A 103 11.57 -11.27 -4.76
C MET A 103 11.66 -12.49 -5.69
N MET A 104 10.75 -13.46 -5.54
CA MET A 104 10.69 -14.62 -6.41
C MET A 104 10.28 -14.26 -7.85
N ALA A 105 9.19 -13.52 -8.03
CA ALA A 105 8.62 -13.24 -9.34
C ALA A 105 9.34 -12.07 -10.05
N ASP A 106 9.51 -10.93 -9.36
CA ASP A 106 9.94 -9.68 -9.98
C ASP A 106 11.47 -9.57 -10.04
N VAL A 107 12.18 -9.93 -8.96
CA VAL A 107 13.64 -9.84 -8.91
C VAL A 107 14.29 -11.06 -9.54
N TYR A 108 13.95 -12.26 -9.07
CA TYR A 108 14.56 -13.47 -9.61
C TYR A 108 13.98 -13.87 -10.97
N GLY A 109 12.66 -14.06 -11.07
CA GLY A 109 12.03 -14.58 -12.29
C GLY A 109 12.20 -13.66 -13.50
N LYS A 110 11.85 -12.38 -13.34
CA LYS A 110 11.87 -11.40 -14.44
C LYS A 110 13.26 -10.81 -14.70
N ASN A 111 13.97 -10.33 -13.67
CA ASN A 111 15.25 -9.64 -13.87
C ASN A 111 16.48 -10.56 -13.97
N LEU A 112 16.61 -11.56 -13.08
CA LEU A 112 17.82 -12.40 -13.03
C LEU A 112 17.76 -13.62 -13.95
N ALA A 113 16.63 -14.33 -13.95
CA ALA A 113 16.43 -15.54 -14.74
C ALA A 113 15.94 -15.26 -16.17
N ARG A 114 15.60 -13.99 -16.50
CA ARG A 114 15.14 -13.53 -17.82
C ARG A 114 14.08 -14.47 -18.44
N GLY A 115 13.13 -14.95 -17.62
CA GLY A 115 12.06 -15.84 -18.06
C GLY A 115 12.38 -17.35 -18.12
N LYS A 116 13.60 -17.79 -17.76
CA LYS A 116 13.95 -19.22 -17.57
C LYS A 116 14.08 -19.55 -16.09
N ALA A 117 13.01 -19.32 -15.33
CA ALA A 117 13.04 -19.47 -13.88
C ALA A 117 12.92 -20.95 -13.47
N ASP A 118 13.91 -21.46 -12.73
CA ASP A 118 13.83 -22.76 -12.06
C ASP A 118 12.97 -22.63 -10.78
N PRO A 119 11.84 -23.36 -10.66
CA PRO A 119 10.96 -23.30 -9.49
C PRO A 119 11.68 -23.58 -8.16
N LYS A 120 12.69 -24.46 -8.16
CA LYS A 120 13.44 -24.79 -6.92
C LYS A 120 14.28 -23.61 -6.45
N ARG A 121 14.88 -22.87 -7.40
CA ARG A 121 15.66 -21.67 -7.10
C ARG A 121 14.77 -20.50 -6.70
N MET A 122 13.59 -20.36 -7.32
CA MET A 122 12.60 -19.38 -6.87
C MET A 122 12.26 -19.58 -5.39
N LEU A 123 11.86 -20.79 -4.99
CA LEU A 123 11.52 -21.08 -3.59
C LEU A 123 12.70 -20.83 -2.63
N LEU A 124 13.93 -21.14 -3.05
CA LEU A 124 15.12 -20.87 -2.24
C LEU A 124 15.33 -19.37 -2.04
N VAL A 125 15.23 -18.58 -3.12
CA VAL A 125 15.34 -17.11 -3.05
C VAL A 125 14.25 -16.54 -2.15
N GLY A 126 13.01 -16.99 -2.28
CA GLY A 126 11.91 -16.54 -1.42
C GLY A 126 12.17 -16.82 0.07
N ARG A 127 12.54 -18.06 0.40
CA ARG A 127 12.86 -18.45 1.80
C ARG A 127 14.05 -17.69 2.35
N LEU A 128 15.11 -17.53 1.56
CA LEU A 128 16.29 -16.77 1.97
C LEU A 128 15.92 -15.31 2.23
N THR A 129 15.07 -14.73 1.38
CA THR A 129 14.58 -13.37 1.54
C THR A 129 13.78 -13.23 2.84
N MET A 130 12.91 -14.18 3.20
CA MET A 130 12.19 -14.14 4.48
C MET A 130 13.14 -14.14 5.67
N ILE A 131 14.17 -14.99 5.67
CA ILE A 131 15.16 -15.05 6.76
C ILE A 131 15.93 -13.72 6.88
N ILE A 132 16.40 -13.18 5.75
CA ILE A 132 17.13 -11.91 5.72
C ILE A 132 16.23 -10.76 6.18
N ALA A 133 14.98 -10.70 5.68
CA ALA A 133 14.02 -9.68 6.07
C ALA A 133 13.71 -9.73 7.57
N THR A 134 13.52 -10.91 8.14
CA THR A 134 13.33 -11.07 9.60
C THR A 134 14.56 -10.62 10.39
N ALA A 135 15.77 -10.98 9.95
CA ALA A 135 16.99 -10.55 10.62
C ALA A 135 17.15 -9.02 10.61
N VAL A 136 16.91 -8.39 9.45
CA VAL A 136 16.91 -6.93 9.29
C VAL A 136 15.81 -6.29 10.14
N GLY A 137 14.62 -6.88 10.19
CA GLY A 137 13.52 -6.44 11.03
C GLY A 137 13.86 -6.44 12.52
N ILE A 138 14.53 -7.49 13.02
CA ILE A 138 15.01 -7.57 14.41
C ILE A 138 16.03 -6.47 14.70
N VAL A 139 16.95 -6.21 13.76
CA VAL A 139 17.93 -5.12 13.89
C VAL A 139 17.23 -3.76 13.96
N PHE A 140 16.25 -3.49 13.08
CA PHE A 140 15.48 -2.25 13.12
C PHE A 140 14.63 -2.11 14.39
N ALA A 141 14.02 -3.20 14.86
CA ALA A 141 13.28 -3.21 16.12
C ALA A 141 14.19 -2.89 17.32
N SER A 142 15.46 -3.31 17.26
CA SER A 142 16.46 -3.03 18.32
C SER A 142 16.88 -1.57 18.37
N PHE A 143 16.65 -0.78 17.31
CA PHE A 143 16.93 0.66 17.31
C PHE A 143 15.85 1.51 17.99
N SER A 144 14.77 0.89 18.51
CA SER A 144 13.68 1.57 19.21
C SER A 144 13.16 2.82 18.48
N LEU A 145 13.09 2.74 17.15
CA LEU A 145 12.58 3.83 16.33
C LEU A 145 11.11 4.07 16.67
N ASP A 146 10.73 5.34 16.76
CA ASP A 146 9.35 5.72 17.06
C ASP A 146 8.40 5.13 16.00
N ILE A 147 7.44 4.33 16.46
CA ILE A 147 6.41 3.68 15.65
C ILE A 147 5.64 4.73 14.84
N LEU A 148 5.42 5.92 15.40
CA LEU A 148 4.72 7.02 14.75
C LEU A 148 5.49 7.48 13.51
N VAL A 149 6.81 7.62 13.59
CA VAL A 149 7.65 8.02 12.45
C VAL A 149 7.58 6.98 11.34
N MET A 150 7.64 5.70 11.67
CA MET A 150 7.54 4.61 10.69
C MET A 150 6.17 4.58 10.02
N LEU A 151 5.09 4.71 10.80
CA LEU A 151 3.72 4.73 10.30
C LEU A 151 3.51 5.88 9.30
N VAL A 152 3.99 7.08 9.64
CA VAL A 152 3.91 8.26 8.77
C VAL A 152 4.72 8.07 7.50
N PHE A 153 5.94 7.53 7.62
CA PHE A 153 6.81 7.28 6.47
C PHE A 153 6.18 6.30 5.47
N VAL A 154 5.63 5.19 5.97
CA VAL A 154 4.90 4.22 5.15
C VAL A 154 3.63 4.85 4.56
N GLY A 155 2.90 5.64 5.34
CA GLY A 155 1.73 6.40 4.85
C GLY A 155 2.07 7.35 3.70
N ALA A 156 3.22 8.03 3.78
CA ALA A 156 3.70 8.92 2.73
C ALA A 156 4.16 8.18 1.47
N LEU A 157 4.81 7.03 1.62
CA LEU A 157 5.13 6.13 0.50
C LEU A 157 3.88 5.72 -0.27
N TRP A 158 2.84 5.32 0.46
CA TRP A 158 1.53 5.05 -0.11
C TRP A 158 0.98 6.29 -0.83
N GLY A 159 1.07 7.45 -0.21
CA GLY A 159 0.60 8.68 -0.80
C GLY A 159 1.28 9.09 -2.10
N ALA A 160 2.58 8.86 -2.18
CA ALA A 160 3.33 9.12 -3.39
C ALA A 160 2.91 8.20 -4.55
N ILE A 161 2.42 6.98 -4.27
CA ILE A 161 2.14 5.96 -5.30
C ILE A 161 0.66 5.92 -5.71
N VAL A 162 -0.26 6.22 -4.79
CA VAL A 162 -1.71 6.06 -4.98
C VAL A 162 -2.23 6.77 -6.23
N PHE A 163 -1.91 8.06 -6.40
CA PHE A 163 -2.42 8.81 -7.55
C PHE A 163 -1.84 8.33 -8.88
N PRO A 164 -0.51 8.20 -9.05
CA PRO A 164 0.06 7.66 -10.29
C PRO A 164 -0.52 6.31 -10.66
N VAL A 165 -0.69 5.37 -9.72
CA VAL A 165 -1.26 4.05 -10.01
C VAL A 165 -2.70 4.15 -10.51
N ILE A 166 -3.56 4.91 -9.83
CA ILE A 166 -4.95 5.09 -10.28
C ILE A 166 -4.99 5.77 -11.65
N ALA A 167 -4.18 6.81 -11.85
CA ALA A 167 -4.09 7.51 -13.11
C ALA A 167 -3.65 6.56 -14.25
N SER A 168 -2.66 5.69 -14.03
CA SER A 168 -2.21 4.69 -15.02
C SER A 168 -3.33 3.77 -15.51
N CYS A 169 -4.27 3.40 -14.64
CA CYS A 169 -5.37 2.49 -15.00
C CYS A 169 -6.50 3.17 -15.78
N PHE A 170 -6.72 4.48 -15.58
CA PHE A 170 -7.86 5.20 -16.15
C PHE A 170 -7.48 6.24 -17.20
N TRP A 171 -6.19 6.54 -17.36
CA TRP A 171 -5.69 7.60 -18.22
C TRP A 171 -4.51 7.14 -19.09
N ASN A 172 -4.76 7.05 -20.40
CA ASN A 172 -3.84 6.52 -21.40
C ASN A 172 -2.55 7.36 -21.59
N ARG A 173 -2.46 8.54 -20.99
CA ARG A 173 -1.31 9.46 -21.15
C ARG A 173 -0.23 9.31 -20.10
N VAL A 174 -0.47 8.52 -19.06
CA VAL A 174 0.51 8.34 -17.99
C VAL A 174 1.69 7.55 -18.53
N THR A 175 2.86 8.20 -18.54
CA THR A 175 4.10 7.57 -18.99
C THR A 175 4.89 6.98 -17.82
N ASN A 176 5.74 5.99 -18.08
CA ASN A 176 6.65 5.43 -17.07
C ASN A 176 7.56 6.49 -16.43
N GLN A 177 7.98 7.50 -17.21
CA GLN A 177 8.78 8.61 -16.70
C GLN A 177 7.96 9.49 -15.75
N ALA A 178 6.72 9.85 -16.10
CA ALA A 178 5.83 10.62 -15.22
C ALA A 178 5.53 9.87 -13.92
N PHE A 179 5.31 8.55 -13.99
CA PHE A 179 5.11 7.71 -12.81
C PHE A 179 6.32 7.70 -11.88
N THR A 180 7.51 7.41 -12.40
CA THR A 180 8.72 7.27 -11.57
C THR A 180 9.20 8.59 -10.98
N THR A 181 9.18 9.66 -11.77
CA THR A 181 9.60 10.99 -11.32
C THR A 181 8.64 11.60 -10.30
N SER A 182 7.32 11.39 -10.45
CA SER A 182 6.34 11.88 -9.47
C SER A 182 6.54 11.23 -8.10
N VAL A 183 6.75 9.92 -8.04
CA VAL A 183 7.03 9.19 -6.80
C VAL A 183 8.34 9.68 -6.15
N LEU A 184 9.41 9.84 -6.93
CA LEU A 184 10.70 10.32 -6.43
C LEU A 184 10.61 11.76 -5.89
N VAL A 185 10.01 12.67 -6.64
CA VAL A 185 9.85 14.08 -6.22
C VAL A 185 8.97 14.18 -4.98
N ALA A 186 7.89 13.40 -4.91
CA ALA A 186 7.04 13.35 -3.72
C ALA A 186 7.80 12.85 -2.49
N MET A 187 8.67 11.84 -2.63
CA MET A 187 9.49 11.33 -1.53
C MET A 187 10.50 12.36 -1.03
N VAL A 188 11.17 13.06 -1.95
CA VAL A 188 12.11 14.13 -1.59
C VAL A 188 11.39 15.26 -0.86
N LEU A 189 10.25 15.73 -1.38
CA LEU A 189 9.47 16.78 -0.73
C LEU A 189 8.89 16.34 0.62
N PHE A 190 8.49 15.08 0.75
CA PHE A 190 8.08 14.50 2.03
C PHE A 190 9.22 14.56 3.05
N CYS A 191 10.42 14.11 2.70
CA CYS A 191 11.57 14.16 3.61
C CYS A 191 11.95 15.59 3.99
N LEU A 192 11.93 16.52 3.02
CA LEU A 192 12.18 17.94 3.27
C LEU A 192 11.16 18.54 4.25
N ALA A 193 9.88 18.18 4.11
CA ALA A 193 8.83 18.62 5.00
C ALA A 193 8.91 17.95 6.38
N ARG A 194 9.12 16.63 6.43
CA ARG A 194 9.05 15.83 7.65
C ARG A 194 10.21 16.07 8.60
N PHE A 195 11.40 16.28 8.07
CA PHE A 195 12.62 16.54 8.84
C PHE A 195 12.88 18.03 9.03
N GLU A 196 11.95 18.90 8.61
CA GLU A 196 12.06 20.36 8.75
C GLU A 196 13.39 20.91 8.20
N LEU A 197 13.88 20.30 7.11
CA LEU A 197 15.14 20.68 6.48
C LEU A 197 15.07 22.08 5.84
N LEU A 198 13.85 22.59 5.66
CA LEU A 198 13.56 23.95 5.23
C LEU A 198 12.74 24.66 6.30
N PRO A 199 12.98 25.96 6.54
CA PRO A 199 12.18 26.73 7.48
C PRO A 199 10.73 26.74 7.01
N MET A 200 9.80 26.31 7.88
CA MET A 200 8.36 26.30 7.61
C MET A 200 7.71 27.68 7.84
N SER A 201 8.47 28.75 7.60
CA SER A 201 8.04 30.14 7.77
C SER A 201 8.11 30.89 6.44
N GLY A 202 7.13 31.76 6.20
CA GLY A 202 7.06 32.55 4.97
C GLY A 202 6.75 31.72 3.72
N GLY A 203 7.47 31.98 2.62
CA GLY A 203 7.14 31.43 1.30
C GLY A 203 7.32 29.92 1.15
N SER A 204 8.27 29.31 1.85
CA SER A 204 8.47 27.86 1.88
C SER A 204 7.33 27.13 2.59
N GLY A 205 6.87 27.66 3.73
CA GLY A 205 5.69 27.13 4.43
C GLY A 205 4.45 27.17 3.56
N LEU A 206 4.20 28.31 2.89
CA LEU A 206 3.07 28.45 1.97
C LEU A 206 3.16 27.48 0.78
N PHE A 207 4.35 27.24 0.23
CA PHE A 207 4.56 26.25 -0.82
C PHE A 207 4.12 24.84 -0.38
N PHE A 208 4.60 24.38 0.79
CA PHE A 208 4.21 23.09 1.33
C PHE A 208 2.71 23.02 1.66
N GLU A 209 2.12 24.08 2.20
CA GLU A 209 0.68 24.14 2.51
C GLU A 209 -0.20 24.06 1.25
N VAL A 210 0.21 24.72 0.16
CA VAL A 210 -0.50 24.62 -1.12
C VAL A 210 -0.40 23.20 -1.68
N LEU A 211 0.78 22.59 -1.65
CA LEU A 211 0.95 21.20 -2.07
C LEU A 211 0.11 20.24 -1.21
N ALA A 212 0.11 20.43 0.11
CA ALA A 212 -0.71 19.66 1.03
C ALA A 212 -2.21 19.83 0.76
N SER A 213 -2.65 21.05 0.42
CA SER A 213 -4.05 21.34 0.06
C SER A 213 -4.45 20.64 -1.24
N ILE A 214 -3.56 20.60 -2.24
CA ILE A 214 -3.74 19.80 -3.46
C ILE A 214 -3.86 18.32 -3.09
N GLY A 215 -2.97 17.80 -2.23
CA GLY A 215 -3.03 16.42 -1.74
C GLY A 215 -4.36 16.09 -1.08
N GLY A 216 -4.82 16.93 -0.14
CA GLY A 216 -6.11 16.76 0.54
C GLY A 216 -7.30 16.78 -0.43
N GLY A 217 -7.31 17.74 -1.37
CA GLY A 217 -8.33 17.83 -2.41
C GLY A 217 -8.38 16.59 -3.30
N VAL A 218 -7.21 16.10 -3.73
CA VAL A 218 -7.10 14.88 -4.55
C VAL A 218 -7.58 13.65 -3.80
N ILE A 219 -7.23 13.50 -2.51
CA ILE A 219 -7.69 12.37 -1.69
C ILE A 219 -9.22 12.33 -1.64
N ILE A 220 -9.86 13.46 -1.31
CA ILE A 220 -11.33 13.57 -1.25
C ILE A 220 -11.93 13.33 -2.63
N GLY A 221 -11.34 13.90 -3.68
CA GLY A 221 -11.76 13.69 -5.07
C GLY A 221 -11.74 12.22 -5.49
N LEU A 222 -10.65 11.50 -5.19
CA LEU A 222 -10.51 10.08 -5.48
C LEU A 222 -11.48 9.22 -4.66
N MET A 223 -11.74 9.58 -3.41
CA MET A 223 -12.75 8.91 -2.59
C MET A 223 -14.14 9.04 -3.20
N VAL A 224 -14.56 10.25 -3.57
CA VAL A 224 -15.88 10.48 -4.19
C VAL A 224 -15.96 9.88 -5.59
N PHE A 225 -14.87 9.94 -6.37
CA PHE A 225 -14.78 9.31 -7.69
C PHE A 225 -15.09 7.81 -7.63
N GLY A 226 -14.58 7.11 -6.61
CA GLY A 226 -14.79 5.67 -6.44
C GLY A 226 -16.24 5.25 -6.21
N PHE A 227 -17.10 6.13 -5.69
CA PHE A 227 -18.50 5.81 -5.38
C PHE A 227 -19.51 6.48 -6.34
N LEU A 228 -19.28 7.75 -6.71
CA LEU A 228 -20.25 8.58 -7.43
C LEU A 228 -19.80 8.91 -8.88
N GLY A 229 -18.64 8.42 -9.31
CA GLY A 229 -18.12 8.60 -10.67
C GLY A 229 -17.33 9.89 -10.91
N ARG A 230 -16.89 10.08 -12.16
CA ARG A 230 -15.88 11.10 -12.55
C ARG A 230 -16.27 12.53 -12.20
N ILE A 231 -17.49 12.93 -12.55
CA ILE A 231 -17.95 14.33 -12.39
C ILE A 231 -18.04 14.70 -10.91
N ALA A 232 -18.67 13.85 -10.09
CA ALA A 232 -18.77 14.06 -8.65
C ALA A 232 -17.39 14.11 -7.99
N GLY A 233 -16.46 13.25 -8.42
CA GLY A 233 -15.07 13.26 -7.95
C GLY A 233 -14.36 14.59 -8.21
N PHE A 234 -14.47 15.15 -9.43
CA PHE A 234 -13.87 16.45 -9.74
C PHE A 234 -14.48 17.60 -8.95
N ILE A 235 -15.81 17.62 -8.80
CA ILE A 235 -16.49 18.65 -8.00
C ILE A 235 -16.02 18.58 -6.54
N ALA A 236 -15.99 17.38 -5.95
CA ALA A 236 -15.54 17.17 -4.58
C ALA A 236 -14.06 17.57 -4.40
N ALA A 237 -13.19 17.25 -5.37
CA ALA A 237 -11.79 17.64 -5.35
C ALA A 237 -11.62 19.17 -5.33
N ALA A 238 -12.36 19.86 -6.20
CA ALA A 238 -12.31 21.33 -6.29
C ALA A 238 -12.84 21.99 -5.02
N LEU A 239 -13.98 21.54 -4.49
CA LEU A 239 -14.54 22.05 -3.24
C LEU A 239 -13.59 21.80 -2.06
N ALA A 240 -13.03 20.60 -1.97
CA ALA A 240 -12.08 20.25 -0.92
C ALA A 240 -10.78 21.06 -1.03
N LEU A 241 -10.26 21.28 -2.23
CA LEU A 241 -9.08 22.12 -2.45
C LEU A 241 -9.34 23.56 -1.98
N VAL A 242 -10.48 24.15 -2.36
CA VAL A 242 -10.84 25.51 -1.94
C VAL A 242 -11.01 25.58 -0.43
N ALA A 243 -11.70 24.60 0.18
CA ALA A 243 -11.85 24.53 1.63
C ALA A 243 -10.48 24.42 2.33
N MET A 244 -9.59 23.55 1.86
CA MET A 244 -8.25 23.39 2.42
C MET A 244 -7.41 24.66 2.28
N LEU A 245 -7.45 25.33 1.13
CA LEU A 245 -6.72 26.59 0.93
C LEU A 245 -7.24 27.72 1.84
N VAL A 246 -8.52 27.72 2.20
CA VAL A 246 -9.10 28.75 3.08
C VAL A 246 -8.87 28.43 4.55
N PHE A 247 -9.04 27.18 4.96
CA PHE A 247 -9.05 26.80 6.39
C PHE A 247 -7.73 26.22 6.89
N ALA A 248 -6.90 25.68 5.99
CA ALA A 248 -5.68 24.97 6.37
C ALA A 248 -4.40 25.78 6.11
N THR A 249 -4.51 26.92 5.43
CA THR A 249 -3.41 27.90 5.32
C THR A 249 -3.11 28.49 6.68
N ASP A 250 -1.83 28.61 7.02
CA ASP A 250 -1.33 29.04 8.34
C ASP A 250 -1.56 28.06 9.51
N PHE A 251 -2.44 27.06 9.34
CA PHE A 251 -2.71 26.02 10.34
C PHE A 251 -1.88 24.74 10.13
N LEU A 252 -1.69 24.30 8.88
CA LEU A 252 -1.03 23.03 8.57
C LEU A 252 0.46 23.01 8.95
N ARG A 253 1.14 24.17 8.96
CA ARG A 253 2.55 24.27 9.36
C ARG A 253 2.84 23.86 10.80
N ASP A 254 1.85 23.96 11.68
CA ASP A 254 1.98 23.53 13.09
C ASP A 254 1.94 21.99 13.21
N TYR A 255 1.49 21.29 12.16
CA TYR A 255 1.36 19.83 12.11
C TYR A 255 2.25 19.25 11.01
N THR A 256 3.57 19.33 11.20
CA THR A 256 4.57 18.94 10.19
C THR A 256 4.41 17.52 9.66
N VAL A 257 3.97 16.59 10.51
CA VAL A 257 3.64 15.20 10.12
C VAL A 257 2.51 15.13 9.10
N LEU A 258 1.41 15.85 9.36
CA LEU A 258 0.24 15.89 8.49
C LEU A 258 0.56 16.63 7.19
N LEU A 259 1.24 17.79 7.31
CA LEU A 259 1.70 18.59 6.19
C LEU A 259 2.58 17.77 5.25
N ALA A 260 3.59 17.08 5.78
CA ALA A 260 4.51 16.29 4.97
C ALA A 260 3.77 15.17 4.21
N SER A 261 2.89 14.44 4.91
CA SER A 261 2.11 13.36 4.32
C SER A 261 1.21 13.84 3.18
N LEU A 262 0.48 14.94 3.39
CA LEU A 262 -0.38 15.55 2.37
C LEU A 262 0.43 16.16 1.22
N THR A 263 1.60 16.74 1.51
CA THR A 263 2.52 17.24 0.49
C THR A 263 2.96 16.12 -0.44
N ALA A 264 3.28 14.94 0.08
CA ALA A 264 3.68 13.79 -0.74
C ALA A 264 2.60 13.43 -1.78
N TYR A 265 1.34 13.38 -1.34
CA TYR A 265 0.17 13.17 -2.22
C TYR A 265 0.04 14.26 -3.29
N GLY A 266 0.09 15.53 -2.87
CA GLY A 266 -0.07 16.67 -3.77
C GLY A 266 1.06 16.80 -4.78
N ALA A 267 2.30 16.66 -4.32
CA ALA A 267 3.51 16.64 -5.15
C ALA A 267 3.44 15.55 -6.22
N SER A 268 3.16 14.31 -5.81
CA SER A 268 3.07 13.18 -6.74
C SER A 268 1.99 13.44 -7.79
N THR A 269 0.81 13.90 -7.36
CA THR A 269 -0.30 14.20 -8.25
C THR A 269 0.07 15.28 -9.26
N LEU A 270 0.60 16.41 -8.78
CA LEU A 270 0.94 17.54 -9.63
C LEU A 270 2.02 17.18 -10.65
N VAL A 271 3.11 16.54 -10.21
CA VAL A 271 4.21 16.14 -11.10
C VAL A 271 3.73 15.11 -12.12
N CYS A 272 2.95 14.11 -11.69
CA CYS A 272 2.41 13.08 -12.59
C CYS A 272 1.50 13.69 -13.65
N VAL A 273 0.57 14.57 -13.27
CA VAL A 273 -0.36 15.24 -14.19
C VAL A 273 0.41 16.15 -15.16
N VAL A 274 1.29 17.01 -14.66
CA VAL A 274 2.05 17.95 -15.48
C VAL A 274 2.92 17.20 -16.49
N MET A 275 3.67 16.20 -16.06
CA MET A 275 4.53 15.43 -16.97
C MET A 275 3.73 14.59 -17.97
N SER A 276 2.58 14.04 -17.57
CA SER A 276 1.71 13.30 -18.49
C SER A 276 1.06 14.20 -19.54
N LEU A 277 0.71 15.44 -19.18
CA LEU A 277 0.18 16.44 -20.12
C LEU A 277 1.24 17.04 -21.05
N MET A 278 2.47 17.22 -20.54
CA MET A 278 3.60 17.74 -21.33
C MET A 278 4.24 16.66 -22.22
N SER A 279 3.98 15.38 -21.94
CA SER A 279 4.50 14.28 -22.75
C SER A 279 3.96 14.34 -24.17
N ARG A 280 4.86 14.13 -25.14
CA ARG A 280 4.54 13.95 -26.56
C ARG A 280 4.51 12.48 -26.99
N GLN A 281 4.60 11.55 -26.02
CA GLN A 281 4.51 10.12 -26.33
C GLN A 281 3.10 9.77 -26.80
N PRO A 282 2.95 8.79 -27.71
CA PRO A 282 1.65 8.31 -28.13
C PRO A 282 0.87 7.74 -26.94
N ASP A 283 -0.45 7.93 -26.96
CA ASP A 283 -1.35 7.43 -25.92
C ASP A 283 -1.21 5.90 -25.82
N PHE A 284 -1.21 5.37 -24.59
CA PHE A 284 -1.11 3.94 -24.34
C PHE A 284 -2.38 3.22 -24.81
N ASP A 285 -2.19 2.16 -25.59
CA ASP A 285 -3.28 1.32 -26.07
C ASP A 285 -3.56 0.18 -25.08
N PHE A 286 -4.64 0.34 -24.30
CA PHE A 286 -5.09 -0.66 -23.35
C PHE A 286 -5.47 -2.01 -23.97
N ALA A 287 -5.75 -2.07 -25.27
CA ALA A 287 -6.05 -3.33 -25.96
C ALA A 287 -4.83 -4.27 -26.02
N THR A 288 -3.62 -3.72 -25.94
CA THR A 288 -2.36 -4.49 -26.04
C THR A 288 -1.91 -5.14 -24.73
N ILE A 289 -2.60 -4.89 -23.61
CA ILE A 289 -2.22 -5.43 -22.29
C ILE A 289 -2.21 -6.97 -22.29
N GLY A 290 -3.23 -7.59 -22.90
CA GLY A 290 -3.35 -9.06 -22.93
C GLY A 290 -2.24 -9.76 -23.71
N GLU A 291 -1.58 -9.06 -24.65
CA GLU A 291 -0.47 -9.61 -25.43
C GLU A 291 0.88 -9.47 -24.69
N GLN A 292 1.00 -8.48 -23.79
CA GLN A 292 2.23 -8.17 -23.07
C GLN A 292 2.32 -8.82 -21.68
N VAL A 293 1.17 -9.14 -21.07
CA VAL A 293 1.10 -9.85 -19.79
C VAL A 293 1.11 -11.35 -20.07
N GLY A 294 2.31 -11.95 -20.07
CA GLY A 294 2.47 -13.38 -20.26
C GLY A 294 1.78 -14.19 -19.16
N ASP A 295 1.04 -15.22 -19.55
CA ASP A 295 0.42 -16.16 -18.61
C ASP A 295 1.48 -17.14 -18.09
N TYR A 296 1.73 -17.12 -16.78
CA TYR A 296 2.71 -18.01 -16.15
C TYR A 296 2.25 -19.48 -16.16
N GLU A 297 0.96 -19.75 -16.35
CA GLU A 297 0.46 -21.13 -16.44
C GLU A 297 0.82 -21.80 -17.78
N ALA A 298 0.99 -21.03 -18.86
CA ALA A 298 1.32 -21.55 -20.18
C ALA A 298 2.74 -22.16 -20.28
N GLN A 299 3.57 -22.01 -19.25
CA GLN A 299 4.93 -22.55 -19.20
C GLN A 299 5.05 -23.88 -18.44
N ARG A 300 3.94 -24.51 -18.01
CA ARG A 300 4.01 -25.90 -17.54
C ARG A 300 4.15 -26.83 -18.76
N PRO A 301 5.29 -27.52 -18.95
CA PRO A 301 5.33 -28.61 -19.92
C PRO A 301 4.30 -29.66 -19.49
N GLU A 302 3.43 -30.04 -20.42
CA GLU A 302 2.47 -31.12 -20.18
C GLU A 302 3.21 -32.35 -19.63
N PRO A 303 2.62 -33.08 -18.67
CA PRO A 303 3.23 -34.29 -18.16
C PRO A 303 3.39 -35.29 -19.31
N VAL A 304 4.65 -35.56 -19.66
CA VAL A 304 5.02 -36.60 -20.62
C VAL A 304 4.47 -37.93 -20.12
N THR A 305 3.42 -38.42 -20.76
CA THR A 305 2.89 -39.78 -20.56
C THR A 305 3.99 -40.79 -20.93
N PRO A 306 4.47 -41.64 -20.00
CA PRO A 306 5.50 -42.60 -20.33
C PRO A 306 4.91 -43.84 -21.01
N GLY A 307 5.23 -44.01 -22.30
CA GLY A 307 5.56 -45.31 -22.90
C GLY A 307 4.45 -46.12 -23.55
N GLY A 308 4.64 -46.48 -24.82
CA GLY A 308 3.91 -47.57 -25.48
C GLY A 308 3.96 -47.55 -27.02
N GLN A 309 5.13 -47.72 -27.61
CA GLN A 309 5.34 -47.87 -29.06
C GLN A 309 4.69 -49.15 -29.63
N THR A 310 4.19 -49.05 -30.87
CA THR A 310 4.15 -50.03 -31.99
C THR A 310 2.82 -49.85 -32.77
N ALA A 311 2.74 -49.78 -34.09
CA ALA A 311 3.69 -49.98 -35.17
C ALA A 311 3.24 -49.16 -36.39
N ALA A 312 4.22 -48.72 -37.17
CA ALA A 312 4.05 -48.15 -38.50
C ALA A 312 3.44 -49.17 -39.48
N ALA A 313 2.62 -48.71 -40.43
CA ALA A 313 2.63 -49.22 -41.81
C ALA A 313 1.65 -48.45 -42.73
N ASN A 314 2.24 -47.90 -43.80
CA ASN A 314 1.72 -47.88 -45.18
C ASN A 314 0.68 -46.80 -45.51
N LEU A 315 1.10 -45.75 -46.24
CA LEU A 315 1.23 -45.68 -47.70
C LEU A 315 -0.10 -45.30 -48.37
N ALA A 316 -0.17 -44.03 -48.77
CA ALA A 316 -0.43 -43.59 -50.14
C ALA A 316 -1.63 -44.18 -50.93
N THR A 317 -2.42 -43.25 -51.47
CA THR A 317 -3.06 -43.28 -52.81
C THR A 317 -4.41 -44.00 -52.98
N GLN A 318 -5.36 -43.22 -53.50
CA GLN A 318 -6.48 -43.60 -54.39
C GLN A 318 -7.49 -44.65 -53.91
N ARG A 319 -8.73 -44.19 -53.67
CA ARG A 319 -9.88 -44.42 -54.55
C ARG A 319 -10.95 -43.36 -54.34
#